data_AF-A0A1Q7YSW8-F1
#
_entry.id   AF-A0A1Q7YSW8-F1
#
_cell.length_a   1.000
_cell.length_b   1.000
_cell.length_c   1.000
_cell.angle_alpha   90.00
_cell.angle_beta   90.00
_cell.angle_gamma   90.00
#
_symmetry.space_group_name_H-M   'P 1'
#
loop_
_entity.id
_entity.type
_entity.pdbx_description
1 polymer ?
#
loop_
_entity_poly.entity_id
_entity_poly.type
_entity_poly.pdbx_seq_one_letter_code
_entity_poly.pdbx_strand_id
1 'polypeptide(L)'
;MLRMGESLGLDRTKILATPALTDTVEAIQVWDNICQQDHWVEAMVAMHGLELIANRNLRKEGARMHYFDPTILETREVTDATRAFLREGYEADVGHSEEALDLAAKYADRFSIVEHVQATFMRSIDAFDRYLMARLERGRQFESA
;
A
#
# COMPACT_ATOMS: atom_id res chain seq x y z
N MET A 1 -1.01 0.50 13.09
CA MET A 1 -1.92 1.53 12.56
C MET A 1 -2.79 2.20 13.63
N LEU A 2 -3.72 1.51 14.32
CA LEU A 2 -4.62 2.18 15.30
C LEU A 2 -3.89 2.95 16.41
N ARG A 3 -2.83 2.36 17.00
CA ARG A 3 -1.99 3.01 18.02
C ARG A 3 -1.29 4.29 17.51
N MET A 4 -0.96 4.34 16.22
CA MET A 4 -0.40 5.54 15.60
C MET A 4 -1.45 6.66 15.61
N GLY A 5 -2.68 6.38 15.17
CA GLY A 5 -3.78 7.34 15.23
C GLY A 5 -4.07 7.83 16.66
N GLU A 6 -4.13 6.92 17.63
CA GLU A 6 -4.30 7.26 19.05
C GLU A 6 -3.18 8.19 19.56
N SER A 7 -1.93 7.92 19.19
CA SER A 7 -0.79 8.77 19.59
C SER A 7 -0.82 10.17 18.99
N LEU A 8 -1.56 10.37 17.90
CA LEU A 8 -1.76 11.66 17.24
C LEU A 8 -3.06 12.36 17.70
N GLY A 9 -3.72 11.84 18.74
CA GLY A 9 -4.89 12.47 19.36
C GLY A 9 -6.24 12.01 18.80
N LEU A 10 -6.29 11.00 17.93
CA LEU A 10 -7.56 10.43 17.46
C LEU A 10 -8.05 9.32 18.38
N ASP A 11 -9.29 9.43 18.85
CA ASP A 11 -9.94 8.35 19.59
C ASP A 11 -10.17 7.11 18.69
N ARG A 12 -9.89 5.91 19.21
CA ARG A 12 -10.07 4.65 18.48
C ARG A 12 -11.49 4.42 18.00
N THR A 13 -12.48 4.74 18.83
CA THR A 13 -13.90 4.60 18.48
C THR A 13 -14.23 5.52 17.31
N LYS A 14 -13.70 6.75 17.32
CA LYS A 14 -13.81 7.67 16.19
C LYS A 14 -13.15 7.11 14.93
N ILE A 15 -11.94 6.55 15.02
CA ILE A 15 -11.26 5.94 13.86
C ILE A 15 -12.11 4.83 13.25
N LEU A 16 -12.62 3.90 14.08
CA LEU A 16 -13.40 2.75 13.62
C LEU A 16 -14.80 3.12 13.10
N ALA A 17 -15.40 4.17 13.65
CA ALA A 17 -16.70 4.67 13.21
C ALA A 17 -16.62 5.59 11.98
N THR A 18 -15.43 6.04 11.60
CA THR A 18 -15.25 6.92 10.43
C THR A 18 -15.38 6.08 9.16
N PRO A 19 -16.38 6.33 8.30
CA PRO A 19 -16.52 5.60 7.05
C PRO A 19 -15.33 5.90 6.12
N ALA A 20 -14.97 4.90 5.31
CA ALA A 20 -14.02 5.09 4.23
C ALA A 20 -14.55 6.14 3.23
N LEU A 21 -13.65 6.90 2.61
CA LEU A 21 -14.02 7.78 1.50
C LEU A 21 -14.36 6.94 0.26
N THR A 22 -15.16 7.51 -0.65
CA THR A 22 -15.64 6.81 -1.87
C THR A 22 -14.51 6.15 -2.65
N ASP A 23 -13.42 6.88 -2.92
CA ASP A 23 -12.25 6.34 -3.65
C ASP A 23 -11.58 5.15 -2.93
N THR A 24 -11.62 5.10 -1.60
CA THR A 24 -11.14 3.94 -0.85
C THR A 24 -12.07 2.74 -1.02
N VAL A 25 -13.39 2.96 -0.99
CA VAL A 25 -14.40 1.91 -1.19
C VAL A 25 -14.31 1.35 -2.61
N GLU A 26 -14.20 2.21 -3.61
CA GLU A 26 -14.07 1.81 -5.01
C GLU A 26 -12.77 1.02 -5.26
N ALA A 27 -11.64 1.47 -4.72
CA ALA A 27 -10.38 0.75 -4.84
C ALA A 27 -10.46 -0.65 -4.21
N ILE A 28 -11.05 -0.76 -3.03
CA ILE A 28 -11.30 -2.06 -2.36
C ILE A 28 -12.18 -2.96 -3.22
N GLN A 29 -13.23 -2.42 -3.85
CA GLN A 29 -14.10 -3.21 -4.73
C GLN A 29 -13.36 -3.72 -5.97
N VAL A 30 -12.43 -2.94 -6.54
CA VAL A 30 -11.58 -3.40 -7.65
C VAL A 30 -10.74 -4.61 -7.22
N TRP A 31 -10.08 -4.53 -6.07
CA TRP A 31 -9.27 -5.65 -5.56
C TRP A 31 -10.12 -6.88 -5.19
N ASP A 32 -11.29 -6.67 -4.59
CA ASP A 32 -12.23 -7.75 -4.28
C ASP A 32 -12.69 -8.47 -5.56
N ASN A 33 -13.05 -7.72 -6.60
CA ASN A 33 -13.43 -8.28 -7.89
C ASN A 33 -12.29 -9.09 -8.52
N ILE A 34 -11.05 -8.57 -8.50
CA ILE A 34 -9.86 -9.30 -8.98
C ILE A 34 -9.72 -10.62 -8.22
N CYS A 35 -9.78 -10.59 -6.89
CA CYS A 35 -9.61 -11.78 -6.05
C CYS A 35 -10.71 -12.83 -6.27
N GLN A 36 -11.92 -12.42 -6.61
CA GLN A 36 -13.06 -13.32 -6.81
C GLN A 36 -13.16 -13.88 -8.24
N GLN A 37 -12.74 -13.11 -9.25
CA GLN A 37 -13.06 -13.38 -10.65
C GLN A 37 -11.86 -13.77 -11.50
N ASP A 38 -10.68 -13.25 -11.17
CA ASP A 38 -9.47 -13.43 -11.99
C ASP A 38 -8.61 -14.60 -11.49
N HIS A 39 -7.56 -14.95 -12.26
CA HIS A 39 -6.66 -16.03 -11.86
C HIS A 39 -5.89 -15.66 -10.58
N TRP A 40 -5.58 -16.65 -9.73
CA TRP A 40 -4.92 -16.38 -8.44
C TRP A 40 -3.55 -15.67 -8.58
N VAL A 41 -2.85 -15.87 -9.70
CA VAL A 41 -1.60 -15.15 -10.01
C VAL A 41 -1.86 -13.67 -10.27
N GLU A 42 -3.00 -13.34 -10.90
CA GLU A 42 -3.43 -11.95 -11.11
C GLU A 42 -3.82 -11.31 -9.77
N ALA A 43 -4.53 -12.03 -8.89
CA ALA A 43 -4.79 -11.58 -7.53
C ALA A 43 -3.50 -11.37 -6.73
N MET A 44 -2.53 -12.28 -6.85
CA MET A 44 -1.23 -12.17 -6.20
C MET A 44 -0.49 -10.91 -6.63
N VAL A 45 -0.38 -10.65 -7.94
CA VAL A 45 0.30 -9.44 -8.44
C VAL A 45 -0.47 -8.16 -8.10
N ALA A 46 -1.81 -8.22 -8.11
CA ALA A 46 -2.64 -7.07 -7.78
C ALA A 46 -2.42 -6.61 -6.34
N MET A 47 -2.24 -7.53 -5.40
CA MET A 47 -2.07 -7.20 -3.98
C MET A 47 -0.61 -6.94 -3.62
N HIS A 48 0.29 -7.88 -3.92
CA HIS A 48 1.71 -7.75 -3.54
C HIS A 48 2.44 -6.69 -4.35
N GLY A 49 1.96 -6.38 -5.57
CA GLY A 49 2.48 -5.26 -6.34
C GLY A 49 2.35 -3.91 -5.62
N LEU A 50 1.41 -3.77 -4.69
CA LEU A 50 1.20 -2.54 -3.92
C LEU A 50 2.27 -2.35 -2.83
N GLU A 51 2.90 -3.43 -2.36
CA GLU A 51 3.96 -3.42 -1.33
C GLU A 51 5.23 -2.72 -1.85
N LEU A 52 5.38 -2.58 -3.16
CA LEU A 52 6.45 -1.78 -3.78
C LEU A 52 6.48 -0.34 -3.25
N ILE A 53 5.34 0.24 -2.81
CA ILE A 53 5.31 1.59 -2.25
C ILE A 53 6.31 1.77 -1.08
N ALA A 54 6.50 0.72 -0.27
CA ALA A 54 7.35 0.75 0.91
C ALA A 54 8.73 0.11 0.66
N ASN A 55 8.97 -0.45 -0.54
CA ASN A 55 10.26 -1.04 -0.87
C ASN A 55 11.33 0.05 -1.07
N ARG A 56 12.23 0.19 -0.09
CA ARG A 56 13.33 1.17 -0.11
C ARG A 56 14.38 0.93 -1.21
N ASN A 57 14.46 -0.27 -1.80
CA ASN A 57 15.39 -0.56 -2.90
C ASN A 57 14.99 0.14 -4.20
N LEU A 58 13.74 0.61 -4.37
CA LEU A 58 13.30 1.30 -5.59
C LEU A 58 14.14 2.52 -5.94
N ARG A 59 14.84 3.13 -4.97
CA ARG A 59 15.80 4.22 -5.23
C ARG A 59 16.98 3.79 -6.10
N LYS A 60 17.43 2.53 -5.97
CA LYS A 60 18.47 1.93 -6.80
C LYS A 60 17.96 1.67 -8.22
N GLU A 61 16.66 1.40 -8.34
CA GLU A 61 15.94 1.17 -9.61
C GLU A 61 15.45 2.47 -10.28
N GLY A 62 15.80 3.64 -9.74
CA GLY A 62 15.53 4.95 -10.36
C GLY A 62 14.33 5.72 -9.82
N ALA A 63 13.66 5.27 -8.75
CA ALA A 63 12.63 6.06 -8.08
C ALA A 63 13.21 7.39 -7.59
N ARG A 64 12.50 8.51 -7.81
CA ARG A 64 12.99 9.86 -7.49
C ARG A 64 12.91 10.21 -6.01
N MET A 65 12.07 9.52 -5.25
CA MET A 65 11.83 9.78 -3.83
C MET A 65 11.68 8.47 -3.04
N HIS A 66 11.88 8.55 -1.73
CA HIS A 66 11.50 7.50 -0.80
C HIS A 66 10.01 7.61 -0.46
N TYR A 67 9.44 6.58 0.16
CA TYR A 67 8.06 6.63 0.64
C TYR A 67 7.85 7.76 1.67
N PHE A 68 8.81 7.92 2.57
CA PHE A 68 8.95 9.02 3.52
C PHE A 68 10.44 9.28 3.77
N ASP A 69 10.79 10.41 4.38
CA ASP A 69 12.17 10.70 4.79
C ASP A 69 12.61 9.70 5.87
N PRO A 70 13.61 8.83 5.62
CA PRO A 70 14.03 7.79 6.57
C PRO A 70 14.50 8.35 7.92
N THR A 71 14.94 9.61 7.99
CA THR A 71 15.39 10.24 9.23
C THR A 71 14.28 10.31 10.28
N ILE A 72 13.00 10.27 9.88
CA ILE A 72 11.84 10.19 10.79
C ILE A 72 11.88 8.96 11.71
N LEU A 73 12.64 7.93 11.33
CA LEU A 73 12.82 6.71 12.13
C LEU A 73 13.90 6.86 13.21
N GLU A 74 14.68 7.93 13.16
CA GLU A 74 15.84 8.20 14.03
C GLU A 74 15.58 9.42 14.94
N THR A 75 14.75 10.36 14.51
CA THR A 75 14.42 11.57 15.27
C THR A 75 13.24 11.39 16.21
N ARG A 76 13.05 12.34 17.14
CA ARG A 76 11.89 12.43 18.05
C ARG A 76 10.75 13.30 17.48
N GLU A 77 10.75 13.57 16.18
CA GLU A 77 9.74 14.41 15.53
C GLU A 77 8.37 13.75 15.47
N VAL A 78 8.34 12.41 15.47
CA VAL A 78 7.11 11.62 15.56
C VAL A 78 7.03 10.83 16.85
N THR A 79 5.81 10.43 17.20
CA THR A 79 5.55 9.56 18.35
C THR A 79 6.19 8.18 18.16
N ASP A 80 6.48 7.48 19.26
CA ASP A 80 7.03 6.12 19.19
C ASP A 80 6.06 5.14 18.50
N ALA A 81 4.75 5.36 18.60
CA ALA A 81 3.75 4.55 17.91
C ALA A 81 3.75 4.77 16.39
N THR A 82 3.94 6.01 15.93
CA THR A 82 4.16 6.33 14.51
C THR A 82 5.45 5.69 14.01
N ARG A 83 6.54 5.84 14.75
CA ARG A 83 7.84 5.26 14.41
C ARG A 83 7.76 3.74 14.29
N ALA A 84 7.14 3.08 15.26
CA ALA A 84 6.95 1.62 15.23
C ALA A 84 6.17 1.19 14.00
N PHE A 85 5.07 1.88 13.65
CA PHE A 85 4.28 1.54 12.47
C PHE A 85 5.04 1.70 11.15
N LEU A 86 5.75 2.82 10.98
CA LEU A 86 6.52 3.09 9.74
C LEU A 86 7.72 2.14 9.59
N ARG A 87 8.31 1.72 10.71
CA ARG A 87 9.46 0.82 10.72
C ARG A 87 9.14 -0.58 10.21
N GLU A 88 7.96 -1.12 10.53
CA GLU A 88 7.53 -2.45 10.08
C GLU A 88 7.63 -2.58 8.55
N GLY A 89 7.00 -1.67 7.79
CA GLY A 89 7.08 -1.71 6.33
C GLY A 89 8.47 -1.39 5.78
N TYR A 90 9.18 -0.44 6.41
CA TYR A 90 10.54 -0.07 6.00
C TYR A 90 11.56 -1.21 6.14
N GLU A 91 11.35 -2.11 7.09
CA GLU A 91 12.22 -3.27 7.35
C GLU A 91 11.74 -4.53 6.62
N ALA A 92 10.42 -4.80 6.56
CA ALA A 92 9.87 -6.04 6.02
C ALA A 92 9.65 -6.04 4.49
N ASP A 93 9.19 -4.93 3.91
CA ASP A 93 8.65 -4.94 2.53
C ASP A 93 9.73 -4.99 1.44
N VAL A 94 11.01 -4.87 1.82
CA VAL A 94 12.15 -4.96 0.91
C VAL A 94 12.27 -6.36 0.29
N GLY A 95 12.14 -7.41 1.11
CA GLY A 95 12.22 -8.80 0.62
C GLY A 95 10.88 -9.34 0.13
N HIS A 96 9.78 -8.95 0.80
CA HIS A 96 8.46 -9.51 0.52
C HIS A 96 7.96 -9.18 -0.89
N SER A 97 8.08 -7.92 -1.32
CA SER A 97 7.61 -7.50 -2.64
C SER A 97 8.40 -8.14 -3.78
N GLU A 98 9.72 -8.26 -3.64
CA GLU A 98 10.61 -8.89 -4.63
C GLU A 98 10.30 -10.39 -4.78
N GLU A 99 10.19 -11.12 -3.67
CA GLU A 99 9.86 -12.56 -3.69
C GLU A 99 8.47 -12.83 -4.30
N ALA A 100 7.47 -12.01 -3.96
CA ALA A 100 6.12 -12.15 -4.49
C ALA A 100 6.08 -11.90 -6.02
N LEU A 101 6.82 -10.92 -6.52
CA LEU A 101 6.89 -10.62 -7.95
C LEU A 101 7.63 -11.72 -8.73
N ASP A 102 8.69 -12.31 -8.17
CA ASP A 102 9.39 -13.45 -8.77
C ASP A 102 8.47 -14.67 -8.91
N LEU A 103 7.67 -14.96 -7.87
CA LEU A 103 6.67 -16.02 -7.92
C LEU A 103 5.58 -15.72 -8.95
N ALA A 104 5.07 -14.49 -8.98
CA ALA A 104 4.07 -14.07 -9.96
C ALA A 104 4.60 -14.23 -11.39
N ALA A 105 5.83 -13.79 -11.68
CA ALA A 105 6.47 -13.94 -12.98
C ALA A 105 6.62 -15.41 -13.39
N LYS A 106 7.12 -16.26 -12.48
CA LYS A 106 7.28 -17.70 -12.71
C LYS A 106 5.96 -18.39 -13.06
N TYR A 107 4.90 -18.10 -12.31
CA TYR A 107 3.61 -18.75 -12.53
C TYR A 107 2.83 -18.14 -13.70
N ALA A 108 3.01 -16.84 -13.98
CA ALA A 108 2.44 -16.20 -15.16
C ALA A 108 2.96 -16.84 -16.45
N ASP A 109 4.27 -17.10 -16.53
CA ASP A 109 4.88 -17.82 -17.65
C ASP A 109 4.37 -19.27 -17.73
N ARG A 110 4.38 -19.99 -16.60
CA ARG A 110 3.91 -21.39 -16.54
C ARG A 110 2.48 -21.59 -17.03
N PHE A 111 1.59 -20.64 -16.77
CA PHE A 111 0.18 -20.71 -17.20
C PHE A 111 -0.09 -19.94 -18.50
N SER A 112 0.93 -19.33 -19.11
CA SER A 112 0.81 -18.52 -20.32
C SER A 112 -0.19 -17.35 -20.19
N ILE A 113 -0.18 -16.67 -19.04
CA ILE A 113 -1.09 -15.56 -18.70
C ILE A 113 -0.35 -14.23 -18.44
N VAL A 114 0.86 -14.07 -18.97
CA VAL A 114 1.73 -12.90 -18.71
C VAL A 114 1.02 -11.57 -19.01
N GLU A 115 0.35 -11.44 -20.16
CA GLU A 115 -0.36 -10.22 -20.53
C GLU A 115 -1.53 -9.90 -19.60
N HIS A 116 -2.25 -10.92 -19.12
CA HIS A 116 -3.33 -10.75 -18.15
C HIS A 116 -2.80 -10.25 -16.81
N VAL A 117 -1.70 -10.84 -16.31
CA VAL A 117 -1.03 -10.42 -15.08
C VAL A 117 -0.54 -8.97 -15.19
N GLN A 118 0.04 -8.58 -16.32
CA GLN A 118 0.45 -7.18 -16.56
C GLN A 118 -0.75 -6.22 -16.58
N ALA A 119 -1.84 -6.58 -17.27
CA ALA A 119 -3.05 -5.77 -17.32
C ALA A 119 -3.69 -5.62 -15.92
N THR A 120 -3.75 -6.70 -15.14
CA THR A 120 -4.27 -6.68 -13.78
C THR A 120 -3.39 -5.87 -12.83
N PHE A 121 -2.06 -5.94 -12.97
CA PHE A 121 -1.15 -5.08 -12.21
C PHE A 121 -1.43 -3.59 -12.49
N MET A 122 -1.53 -3.18 -13.77
CA MET A 122 -1.84 -1.79 -14.12
C MET A 122 -3.18 -1.33 -13.55
N ARG A 123 -4.24 -2.16 -13.66
CA ARG A 123 -5.55 -1.86 -13.07
C ARG A 123 -5.48 -1.74 -11.54
N SER A 124 -4.67 -2.55 -10.88
CA SER A 124 -4.48 -2.47 -9.42
C SER A 124 -3.75 -1.19 -9.01
N ILE A 125 -2.73 -0.78 -9.77
CA ILE A 125 -2.00 0.47 -9.52
C ILE A 125 -2.90 1.70 -9.72
N ASP A 126 -3.77 1.71 -10.73
CA ASP A 126 -4.75 2.79 -10.92
C ASP A 126 -5.72 2.89 -9.73
N ALA A 127 -6.18 1.75 -9.20
CA ALA A 127 -7.00 1.71 -7.99
C ALA A 127 -6.23 2.20 -6.75
N PHE A 128 -4.95 1.84 -6.67
CA PHE A 128 -4.08 2.24 -5.57
C PHE A 128 -3.79 3.74 -5.55
N ASP A 129 -3.62 4.37 -6.72
CA ASP A 129 -3.47 5.83 -6.83
C ASP A 129 -4.68 6.56 -6.21
N ARG A 130 -5.90 6.16 -6.59
CA ARG A 130 -7.15 6.71 -6.01
C ARG A 130 -7.20 6.52 -4.50
N TYR A 131 -6.82 5.33 -4.03
CA TYR A 131 -6.76 5.05 -2.61
C TYR A 131 -5.74 5.94 -1.86
N LEU A 132 -4.57 6.21 -2.44
CA LEU A 132 -3.58 7.14 -1.86
C LEU A 132 -4.09 8.58 -1.86
N MET A 133 -4.77 9.00 -2.92
CA MET A 133 -5.43 10.31 -2.99
C MET A 133 -6.51 10.45 -1.91
N ALA A 134 -7.27 9.39 -1.63
CA ALA A 134 -8.23 9.36 -0.52
C ALA A 134 -7.55 9.52 0.85
N ARG A 135 -6.36 8.94 1.05
CA ARG A 135 -5.57 9.15 2.28
C ARG A 135 -5.20 10.62 2.45
N LEU A 136 -4.75 11.27 1.37
CA LEU A 136 -4.40 12.70 1.38
C LEU A 136 -5.61 13.58 1.65
N GLU A 137 -6.74 13.31 0.99
CA GLU A 137 -8.00 14.04 1.18
C GLU A 137 -8.49 13.93 2.64
N ARG A 138 -8.42 12.72 3.23
CA ARG A 138 -8.75 12.54 4.64
C ARG A 138 -7.83 13.36 5.55
N GLY A 139 -6.55 13.47 5.23
CA GLY A 139 -5.60 14.33 5.93
C GLY A 139 -6.04 15.80 5.92
N ARG A 140 -6.38 16.34 4.74
CA ARG A 140 -6.87 17.72 4.60
C ARG A 140 -8.12 18.01 5.43
N GLN A 141 -9.04 17.05 5.51
CA GLN A 141 -10.25 17.19 6.33
C GLN A 141 -9.94 17.29 7.82
N PHE A 142 -8.87 16.65 8.30
CA PHE A 142 -8.42 16.78 9.69
C PHE A 142 -7.60 18.04 9.95
N GLU A 143 -6.80 18.49 8.98
CA GLU A 143 -5.97 19.70 9.12
C GLU A 143 -6.76 21.01 8.95
N SER A 144 -7.88 20.97 8.22
CA SER A 144 -8.74 22.13 7.99
C SER A 144 -9.85 22.30 9.03
N ALA A 145 -9.98 21.37 9.99
CA ALA A 145 -11.00 21.34 11.03
C ALA A 145 -10.49 21.98 12.33
#